data_AF-A0A952B6Z4-F1
#
_entry.id   AF-A0A952B6Z4-F1
#
_cell.length_a   1.000
_cell.length_b   1.000
_cell.length_c   1.000
_cell.angle_alpha   90.00
_cell.angle_beta   90.00
_cell.angle_gamma   90.00
#
_symmetry.space_group_name_H-M   'P 1'
#
loop_
_entity.id
_entity.type
_entity.pdbx_description
1 polymer ?
#
loop_
_entity_poly.entity_id
_entity_poly.type
_entity_poly.pdbx_seq_one_letter_code
_entity_poly.pdbx_strand_id
1 'polypeptide(L)'
;MAYAARAAIGTLDGLTVEGMGNLFTTFVADPEKQMLWHTLFIVMTMFVVGRGVKAGLEPVIKYSVPLLFVLLIGLLIYAATVGDLGQAAERLLYPDFTKLTRLGILAAAGHAFFSLGLGVGAMLIYGAYLHDDASIPKLALIAAGIDTLAGVIGGLVVLSVVFAGGMEPVSRAELIFQALPMTFEQLPLGRAMVTLFFISLVIAAWLSGIALIEPLMAWLTENWGLSRARSAAICGLGAWLVGLMTVLSFNYWGFSFKIFGAVKRLGFFDLLQILTSGLLLPVSGLLMALFAGWLLTPELTRAELRMRSPCAYDLWLWSVRLIMPVLLLLVFFNAPSLFL
;
A
#
# COMPACT_ATOMS: atom_id res chain seq x y z
N MET A 1 -1.75 -13.65 -3.12
CA MET A 1 -1.61 -14.71 -4.15
C MET A 1 -2.35 -15.98 -3.78
N ALA A 2 -2.13 -16.54 -2.57
CA ALA A 2 -2.85 -17.73 -2.11
C ALA A 2 -4.37 -17.67 -2.27
N TYR A 3 -4.98 -16.57 -1.83
CA TYR A 3 -6.43 -16.35 -1.96
C TYR A 3 -6.91 -16.21 -3.41
N ALA A 4 -6.10 -15.62 -4.30
CA ALA A 4 -6.43 -15.58 -5.73
C ALA A 4 -6.47 -17.00 -6.32
N ALA A 5 -5.50 -17.85 -5.97
CA ALA A 5 -5.47 -19.25 -6.40
C ALA A 5 -6.64 -20.06 -5.82
N ARG A 6 -6.91 -19.92 -4.52
CA ARG A 6 -8.03 -20.60 -3.84
C ARG A 6 -9.38 -20.18 -4.41
N ALA A 7 -9.56 -18.90 -4.68
CA ALA A 7 -10.76 -18.37 -5.33
C ALA A 7 -10.95 -18.98 -6.73
N ALA A 8 -9.88 -18.99 -7.55
CA ALA A 8 -9.94 -19.50 -8.91
C ALA A 8 -10.28 -21.01 -8.98
N ILE A 9 -9.74 -21.79 -8.05
CA ILE A 9 -9.92 -23.26 -7.99
C ILE A 9 -11.24 -23.64 -7.29
N GLY A 10 -11.93 -22.69 -6.66
CA GLY A 10 -13.20 -22.94 -5.95
C GLY A 10 -13.03 -23.49 -4.54
N THR A 11 -11.84 -23.35 -3.93
CA THR A 11 -11.60 -23.77 -2.54
C THR A 11 -12.34 -22.91 -1.52
N LEU A 12 -12.79 -21.72 -1.93
CA LEU A 12 -13.51 -20.79 -1.06
C LEU A 12 -15.03 -21.01 -1.08
N ASP A 13 -15.53 -21.87 -1.97
CA ASP A 13 -16.98 -22.04 -2.16
C ASP A 13 -17.58 -22.96 -1.10
N GLY A 14 -18.82 -22.66 -0.71
CA GLY A 14 -19.63 -23.43 0.23
C GLY A 14 -19.14 -23.34 1.68
N LEU A 15 -18.21 -22.44 1.98
CA LEU A 15 -17.63 -22.32 3.31
C LEU A 15 -18.54 -21.51 4.23
N THR A 16 -18.76 -22.03 5.44
CA THR A 16 -19.42 -21.29 6.52
C THR A 16 -18.53 -20.15 7.04
N VAL A 17 -19.09 -19.23 7.84
CA VAL A 17 -18.30 -18.16 8.50
C VAL A 17 -17.14 -18.75 9.30
N GLU A 18 -17.43 -19.79 10.08
CA GLU A 18 -16.42 -20.52 10.85
C GLU A 18 -15.42 -21.23 9.94
N GLY A 19 -15.87 -21.85 8.84
CA GLY A 19 -15.00 -22.49 7.86
C GLY A 19 -14.03 -21.52 7.20
N MET A 20 -14.49 -20.32 6.83
CA MET A 20 -13.65 -19.26 6.26
C MET A 20 -12.66 -18.71 7.28
N GLY A 21 -13.11 -18.49 8.52
CA GLY A 21 -12.26 -18.11 9.65
C GLY A 21 -11.16 -19.14 9.90
N ASN A 22 -11.52 -20.43 9.99
CA ASN A 22 -10.59 -21.54 10.19
C ASN A 22 -9.60 -21.68 9.02
N LEU A 23 -10.05 -21.49 7.78
CA LEU A 23 -9.18 -21.50 6.60
C LEU A 23 -8.15 -20.37 6.67
N PHE A 24 -8.56 -19.17 7.08
CA PHE A 24 -7.66 -18.03 7.25
C PHE A 24 -6.66 -18.27 8.38
N THR A 25 -7.13 -18.62 9.58
CA THR A 25 -6.27 -18.81 10.75
C THR A 25 -5.28 -19.96 10.55
N THR A 26 -5.74 -21.10 10.01
CA THR A 26 -4.88 -22.24 9.68
C THR A 26 -3.83 -21.86 8.64
N PHE A 27 -4.21 -21.06 7.63
CA PHE A 27 -3.26 -20.62 6.61
C PHE A 27 -2.21 -19.65 7.15
N VAL A 28 -2.60 -18.69 8.00
CA VAL A 28 -1.65 -17.77 8.65
C VAL A 28 -0.69 -18.53 9.57
N ALA A 29 -1.19 -19.59 10.22
CA ALA A 29 -0.42 -20.48 11.08
C ALA A 29 0.36 -21.60 10.33
N ASP A 30 0.41 -21.56 9.00
CA ASP A 30 1.13 -22.54 8.18
C ASP A 30 2.41 -21.91 7.59
N PRO A 31 3.57 -22.04 8.27
CA PRO A 31 4.79 -21.36 7.88
C PRO A 31 5.33 -21.82 6.53
N GLU A 32 5.13 -23.10 6.16
CA GLU A 32 5.58 -23.64 4.88
C GLU A 32 4.81 -23.02 3.72
N LYS A 33 3.48 -22.97 3.83
CA LYS A 33 2.63 -22.34 2.79
C LYS A 33 2.87 -20.84 2.72
N GLN A 34 3.01 -20.16 3.86
CA GLN A 34 3.33 -18.72 3.89
C GLN A 34 4.69 -18.45 3.23
N MET A 35 5.71 -19.25 3.56
CA MET A 35 7.05 -19.11 2.99
C MET A 35 7.04 -19.34 1.47
N LEU A 36 6.25 -20.30 0.97
CA LEU A 36 6.11 -20.53 -0.47
C LEU A 36 5.58 -19.28 -1.19
N TRP A 37 4.47 -18.71 -0.72
CA TRP A 37 3.88 -17.52 -1.35
C TRP A 37 4.75 -16.27 -1.20
N HIS A 38 5.42 -16.12 -0.06
CA HIS A 38 6.40 -15.05 0.17
C HIS A 38 7.59 -15.17 -0.80
N THR A 39 8.17 -16.37 -0.92
CA THR A 39 9.29 -16.63 -1.84
C THR A 39 8.89 -16.35 -3.28
N LEU A 40 7.71 -16.80 -3.71
CA LEU A 40 7.19 -16.52 -5.04
C LEU A 40 7.05 -15.01 -5.29
N PHE A 41 6.55 -14.26 -4.31
CA PHE A 41 6.36 -12.82 -4.42
C PHE A 41 7.70 -12.09 -4.57
N ILE A 42 8.68 -12.44 -3.73
CA ILE A 42 10.02 -11.85 -3.78
C ILE A 42 10.70 -12.18 -5.11
N VAL A 43 10.68 -13.44 -5.56
CA VAL A 43 11.27 -13.84 -6.84
C VAL A 43 10.63 -13.08 -8.00
N MET A 44 9.30 -13.00 -8.04
CA MET A 44 8.56 -12.26 -9.07
C MET A 44 8.94 -10.77 -9.08
N THR A 45 9.10 -10.17 -7.89
CA THR A 45 9.50 -8.75 -7.74
C THR A 45 10.95 -8.52 -8.18
N MET A 46 11.89 -9.34 -7.70
CA MET A 46 13.31 -9.22 -8.02
C MET A 46 13.61 -9.51 -9.49
N PHE A 47 12.83 -10.40 -10.12
CA PHE A 47 12.94 -10.70 -11.54
C PHE A 47 12.64 -9.47 -12.42
N VAL A 48 11.69 -8.64 -12.02
CA VAL A 48 11.37 -7.39 -12.72
C VAL A 48 12.44 -6.35 -12.44
N VAL A 49 12.75 -6.12 -11.17
CA VAL A 49 13.66 -5.05 -10.74
C VAL A 49 15.10 -5.31 -11.21
N GLY A 50 15.53 -6.57 -11.23
CA GLY A 50 16.84 -6.98 -11.72
C GLY A 50 17.07 -6.76 -13.22
N ARG A 51 16.01 -6.60 -14.02
CA ARG A 51 16.10 -6.22 -15.45
C ARG A 51 16.24 -4.71 -15.67
N GLY A 52 16.16 -3.91 -14.62
CA GLY A 52 16.26 -2.45 -14.70
C GLY A 52 15.00 -1.80 -15.26
N VAL A 53 15.11 -0.48 -15.51
CA VAL A 53 13.94 0.37 -15.81
C VAL A 53 13.26 -0.01 -17.12
N LYS A 54 13.99 0.03 -18.25
CA LYS A 54 13.41 -0.18 -19.60
C LYS A 54 12.90 -1.60 -19.86
N ALA A 55 13.63 -2.61 -19.40
CA ALA A 55 13.31 -4.01 -19.67
C ALA A 55 12.51 -4.70 -18.55
N GLY A 56 12.33 -4.03 -17.41
CA GLY A 56 11.64 -4.56 -16.23
C GLY A 56 10.49 -3.66 -15.80
N LEU A 57 10.80 -2.54 -15.15
CA LEU A 57 9.80 -1.67 -14.51
C LEU A 57 8.81 -1.09 -15.52
N GLU A 58 9.31 -0.52 -16.62
CA GLU A 58 8.49 0.18 -17.61
C GLU A 58 7.40 -0.71 -18.23
N PRO A 59 7.68 -1.90 -18.80
CA PRO A 59 6.62 -2.75 -19.35
C PRO A 59 5.65 -3.22 -18.26
N VAL A 60 6.14 -3.60 -17.08
CA VAL A 60 5.25 -4.05 -16.00
C VAL A 60 4.28 -2.94 -15.59
N ILE A 61 4.76 -1.73 -15.35
CA ILE A 61 3.89 -0.59 -15.00
C ILE A 61 2.94 -0.26 -16.16
N LYS A 62 3.45 -0.20 -17.40
CA LYS A 62 2.68 0.13 -18.61
C LYS A 62 1.48 -0.80 -18.85
N TYR A 63 1.59 -2.08 -18.51
CA TYR A 63 0.51 -3.05 -18.70
C TYR A 63 -0.31 -3.30 -17.42
N SER A 64 0.34 -3.42 -16.26
CA SER A 64 -0.32 -3.76 -15.00
C SER A 64 -1.19 -2.63 -14.45
N VAL A 65 -0.80 -1.35 -14.60
CA VAL A 65 -1.61 -0.23 -14.10
C VAL A 65 -2.93 -0.10 -14.88
N PRO A 66 -2.94 -0.07 -16.24
CA PRO A 66 -4.21 -0.07 -16.98
C PRO A 66 -5.07 -1.31 -16.70
N LEU A 67 -4.44 -2.50 -16.61
CA LEU A 67 -5.15 -3.73 -16.26
C LEU A 67 -5.82 -3.63 -14.89
N LEU A 68 -5.12 -3.10 -13.88
CA LEU A 68 -5.68 -2.87 -12.55
C LEU A 68 -6.93 -1.99 -12.62
N PHE A 69 -6.89 -0.88 -13.38
CA PHE A 69 -8.06 -0.01 -13.54
C PHE A 69 -9.21 -0.68 -14.28
N VAL A 70 -8.93 -1.47 -15.32
CA VAL A 70 -9.97 -2.25 -16.02
C VAL A 70 -10.65 -3.22 -15.06
N LEU A 71 -9.87 -3.92 -14.23
CA LEU A 71 -10.40 -4.84 -13.23
C LEU A 71 -11.22 -4.12 -12.16
N LEU A 72 -10.72 -3.00 -11.63
CA LEU A 72 -11.42 -2.20 -10.62
C LEU A 72 -12.74 -1.62 -11.14
N ILE A 73 -12.74 -1.09 -12.37
CA ILE A 73 -13.95 -0.57 -13.02
C ILE A 73 -14.94 -1.71 -13.30
N GLY A 74 -14.47 -2.86 -13.79
CA GLY A 74 -15.32 -4.03 -13.99
C GLY A 74 -15.97 -4.51 -12.69
N LEU A 75 -15.20 -4.56 -11.61
CA LEU A 75 -15.71 -4.89 -10.28
C LEU A 75 -16.69 -3.85 -9.74
N LEU A 76 -16.46 -2.56 -10.02
CA LEU A 76 -17.38 -1.48 -9.64
C LEU A 76 -18.71 -1.60 -10.38
N ILE A 77 -18.68 -1.84 -11.70
CA ILE A 77 -19.90 -2.05 -12.50
C ILE A 77 -20.67 -3.25 -11.97
N TYR A 78 -19.99 -4.35 -11.66
CA TYR A 78 -20.62 -5.52 -11.05
C TYR A 78 -21.20 -5.21 -9.66
N ALA A 79 -20.45 -4.57 -8.79
CA ALA A 79 -20.92 -4.18 -7.46
C ALA A 79 -22.12 -3.21 -7.53
N ALA A 80 -22.21 -2.40 -8.58
CA ALA A 80 -23.34 -1.53 -8.85
C ALA A 80 -24.61 -2.28 -9.27
N THR A 81 -24.48 -3.45 -9.90
CA THR A 81 -25.64 -4.22 -10.38
C THR A 81 -26.16 -5.22 -9.37
N VAL A 82 -25.28 -5.83 -8.58
CA VAL A 82 -25.66 -6.89 -7.63
C VAL A 82 -25.47 -6.51 -6.15
N GLY A 83 -24.70 -5.46 -5.86
CA GLY A 83 -24.43 -5.00 -4.50
C GLY A 83 -25.28 -3.79 -4.10
N ASP A 84 -24.95 -3.17 -2.96
CA ASP A 84 -25.58 -1.93 -2.50
C ASP A 84 -24.64 -0.72 -2.68
N LEU A 85 -24.53 -0.26 -3.93
CA LEU A 85 -23.71 0.91 -4.25
C LEU A 85 -24.27 2.21 -3.63
N GLY A 86 -25.58 2.30 -3.44
CA GLY A 86 -26.22 3.48 -2.85
C GLY A 86 -25.74 3.68 -1.41
N GLN A 87 -25.86 2.64 -0.58
CA GLN A 87 -25.39 2.68 0.80
C GLN A 87 -23.87 2.80 0.88
N ALA A 88 -23.12 2.17 -0.02
CA ALA A 88 -21.66 2.32 -0.08
C ALA A 88 -21.24 3.76 -0.37
N ALA A 89 -21.87 4.40 -1.35
CA ALA A 89 -21.61 5.79 -1.72
C ALA A 89 -22.01 6.75 -0.60
N GLU A 90 -23.17 6.54 0.03
CA GLU A 90 -23.58 7.31 1.20
C GLU A 90 -22.56 7.17 2.34
N ARG A 91 -22.13 5.94 2.66
CA ARG A 91 -21.20 5.71 3.76
C ARG A 91 -19.80 6.28 3.51
N LEU A 92 -19.34 6.28 2.27
CA LEU A 92 -17.97 6.65 1.89
C LEU A 92 -17.83 8.12 1.49
N LEU A 93 -18.82 8.66 0.77
CA LEU A 93 -18.71 9.96 0.12
C LEU A 93 -19.53 11.05 0.82
N TYR A 94 -20.56 10.70 1.60
CA TYR A 94 -21.32 11.69 2.35
C TYR A 94 -20.53 12.14 3.59
N PRO A 95 -20.11 13.42 3.69
CA PRO A 95 -19.29 13.88 4.79
C PRO A 95 -20.12 14.05 6.06
N ASP A 96 -19.78 13.29 7.10
CA ASP A 96 -20.33 13.47 8.45
C ASP A 96 -19.29 14.17 9.35
N PHE A 97 -19.40 15.50 9.45
CA PHE A 97 -18.49 16.30 10.26
C PHE A 97 -18.57 16.01 11.76
N THR A 98 -19.63 15.36 12.23
CA THR A 98 -19.72 14.93 13.65
C THR A 98 -18.72 13.82 13.97
N LYS A 99 -18.30 13.05 12.94
CA LYS A 99 -17.28 11.99 13.04
C LYS A 99 -15.85 12.51 12.81
N LEU A 100 -15.67 13.78 12.47
CA LEU A 100 -14.36 14.38 12.25
C LEU A 100 -13.67 14.65 13.59
N THR A 101 -12.92 13.66 14.07
CA THR A 101 -12.11 13.78 15.29
C THR A 101 -10.68 14.20 14.96
N ARG A 102 -9.98 14.78 15.94
CA ARG A 102 -8.55 15.12 15.82
C ARG A 102 -7.71 13.89 15.44
N LEU A 103 -8.00 12.75 16.07
CA LEU A 103 -7.36 11.48 15.74
C LEU A 103 -7.70 11.00 14.33
N GLY A 104 -8.94 11.20 13.88
CA GLY A 104 -9.36 10.89 12.50
C GLY A 104 -8.59 11.69 11.45
N ILE A 105 -8.34 12.98 11.69
CA ILE A 105 -7.52 13.82 10.79
C ILE A 105 -6.07 13.28 10.71
N LEU A 106 -5.48 12.94 11.85
CA LEU A 106 -4.11 12.39 11.90
C LEU A 106 -4.03 11.00 11.26
N ALA A 107 -5.05 10.16 11.44
CA ALA A 107 -5.16 8.86 10.79
C ALA A 107 -5.23 9.01 9.26
N ALA A 108 -6.05 9.95 8.76
CA ALA A 108 -6.17 10.23 7.34
C ALA A 108 -4.86 10.76 6.74
N ALA A 109 -4.18 11.67 7.45
CA ALA A 109 -2.87 12.18 7.06
C ALA A 109 -1.82 11.05 6.98
N GLY A 110 -1.72 10.21 8.02
CA GLY A 110 -0.82 9.06 8.02
C GLY A 110 -1.13 8.07 6.88
N HIS A 111 -2.42 7.83 6.62
CA HIS A 111 -2.84 6.99 5.51
C HIS A 111 -2.43 7.56 4.15
N ALA A 112 -2.59 8.86 3.92
CA ALA A 112 -2.18 9.51 2.67
C ALA A 112 -0.67 9.39 2.42
N PHE A 113 0.15 9.54 3.45
CA PHE A 113 1.61 9.33 3.34
C PHE A 113 1.95 7.89 2.98
N PHE A 114 1.29 6.92 3.63
CA PHE A 114 1.51 5.51 3.36
C PHE A 114 1.05 5.10 1.95
N SER A 115 -0.14 5.54 1.52
CA SER A 115 -0.73 5.22 0.21
C SER A 115 0.17 5.68 -0.93
N LEU A 116 0.68 6.92 -0.84
CA LEU A 116 1.57 7.50 -1.84
C LEU A 116 3.03 7.01 -1.76
N GLY A 117 3.36 6.13 -0.80
CA GLY A 117 4.73 5.65 -0.59
C GLY A 117 5.72 6.78 -0.23
N LEU A 118 5.22 7.86 0.37
CA LEU A 118 6.05 8.99 0.80
C LEU A 118 6.85 8.57 2.03
N GLY A 119 8.17 8.85 2.02
CA GLY A 119 9.08 8.42 3.09
C GLY A 119 10.08 7.33 2.69
N VAL A 120 9.76 6.52 1.67
CA VAL A 120 10.61 5.36 1.30
C VAL A 120 11.69 5.72 0.27
N GLY A 121 11.58 6.90 -0.38
CA GLY A 121 12.50 7.33 -1.44
C GLY A 121 12.13 6.84 -2.84
N ALA A 122 11.04 6.06 -2.98
CA ALA A 122 10.56 5.58 -4.29
C ALA A 122 10.29 6.73 -5.26
N MET A 123 9.60 7.77 -4.80
CA MET A 123 9.30 8.95 -5.62
C MET A 123 10.54 9.77 -5.98
N LEU A 124 11.58 9.75 -5.13
CA LEU A 124 12.84 10.42 -5.41
C LEU A 124 13.57 9.75 -6.59
N ILE A 125 13.65 8.42 -6.57
CA ILE A 125 14.27 7.65 -7.66
C ILE A 125 13.45 7.73 -8.94
N TYR A 126 12.13 7.62 -8.87
CA TYR A 126 11.29 7.80 -10.05
C TYR A 126 11.36 9.21 -10.61
N GLY A 127 11.49 10.22 -9.75
CA GLY A 127 11.79 11.59 -10.17
C GLY A 127 13.13 11.70 -10.90
N ALA A 128 14.17 11.00 -10.45
CA ALA A 128 15.47 10.96 -11.10
C ALA A 128 15.47 10.27 -12.48
N TYR A 129 14.41 9.51 -12.81
CA TYR A 129 14.23 8.89 -14.12
C TYR A 129 13.37 9.73 -15.09
N LEU A 130 12.86 10.89 -14.65
CA LEU A 130 12.09 11.79 -15.52
C LEU A 130 12.98 12.48 -16.56
N HIS A 131 12.38 12.85 -17.68
CA HIS A 131 13.02 13.71 -18.68
C HIS A 131 13.09 15.16 -18.16
N ASP A 132 14.12 15.91 -18.57
CA ASP A 132 14.38 17.29 -18.11
C ASP A 132 13.28 18.31 -18.45
N ASP A 133 12.34 17.95 -19.34
CA ASP A 133 11.20 18.76 -19.76
C ASP A 133 9.90 18.41 -19.02
N ALA A 134 9.89 17.34 -18.21
CA ALA A 134 8.72 16.89 -17.48
C ALA A 134 8.33 17.86 -16.36
N SER A 135 7.03 18.18 -16.27
CA SER A 135 6.52 19.01 -15.17
C SER A 135 6.30 18.17 -13.91
N ILE A 136 7.23 18.25 -12.96
CA ILE A 136 7.16 17.55 -11.67
C ILE A 136 5.83 17.84 -10.93
N PRO A 137 5.37 19.09 -10.76
CA PRO A 137 4.13 19.37 -10.04
C PRO A 137 2.90 18.75 -10.70
N LYS A 138 2.84 18.77 -12.04
CA LYS A 138 1.74 18.17 -12.79
C LYS A 138 1.72 16.66 -12.61
N LEU A 139 2.87 16.01 -12.70
CA LEU A 139 2.99 14.56 -12.52
C LEU A 139 2.64 14.15 -11.08
N ALA A 140 3.08 14.91 -10.08
CA ALA A 140 2.74 14.66 -8.68
C ALA A 140 1.22 14.73 -8.43
N LEU A 141 0.54 15.75 -9.00
CA LEU A 141 -0.92 15.88 -8.88
C LEU A 141 -1.67 14.75 -9.58
N ILE A 142 -1.22 14.34 -10.78
CA ILE A 142 -1.82 13.22 -11.51
C ILE A 142 -1.64 11.92 -10.71
N ALA A 143 -0.43 11.65 -10.19
CA ALA A 143 -0.16 10.47 -9.40
C ALA A 143 -1.05 10.41 -8.15
N ALA A 144 -1.14 11.51 -7.39
CA ALA A 144 -1.99 11.59 -6.20
C ALA A 144 -3.48 11.43 -6.53
N GLY A 145 -3.94 12.01 -7.64
CA GLY A 145 -5.31 11.87 -8.11
C GLY A 145 -5.67 10.45 -8.53
N ILE A 146 -4.78 9.77 -9.27
CA ILE A 146 -4.96 8.38 -9.70
C ILE A 146 -4.95 7.42 -8.49
N ASP A 147 -4.04 7.62 -7.53
CA ASP A 147 -3.99 6.84 -6.28
C ASP A 147 -5.30 6.98 -5.49
N THR A 148 -5.75 8.22 -5.27
CA THR A 148 -7.00 8.51 -4.57
C THR A 148 -8.20 7.90 -5.29
N LEU A 149 -8.26 8.02 -6.63
CA LEU A 149 -9.34 7.46 -7.44
C LEU A 149 -9.40 5.93 -7.33
N ALA A 150 -8.24 5.25 -7.41
CA ALA A 150 -8.17 3.80 -7.23
C ALA A 150 -8.64 3.39 -5.83
N GLY A 151 -8.24 4.13 -4.79
CA GLY A 151 -8.68 3.91 -3.41
C GLY A 151 -10.18 4.10 -3.23
N VAL A 152 -10.77 5.14 -3.81
CA VAL A 152 -12.22 5.38 -3.77
C VAL A 152 -13.00 4.29 -4.50
N ILE A 153 -12.57 3.90 -5.71
CA ILE A 153 -13.21 2.81 -6.46
C ILE A 153 -13.14 1.50 -5.66
N GLY A 154 -11.96 1.16 -5.11
CA GLY A 154 -11.78 -0.03 -4.29
C GLY A 154 -12.66 -0.01 -3.03
N GLY A 155 -12.74 1.14 -2.35
CA GLY A 155 -13.61 1.36 -1.20
C GLY A 155 -15.10 1.15 -1.55
N LEU A 156 -15.55 1.70 -2.68
CA LEU A 156 -16.92 1.51 -3.16
C LEU A 156 -17.21 0.03 -3.46
N VAL A 157 -16.33 -0.66 -4.19
CA VAL A 157 -16.48 -2.09 -4.48
C VAL A 157 -16.61 -2.91 -3.19
N VAL A 158 -15.68 -2.71 -2.25
CA VAL A 158 -15.64 -3.47 -0.99
C VAL A 158 -16.90 -3.21 -0.17
N LEU A 159 -17.26 -1.94 0.05
CA LEU A 159 -18.43 -1.58 0.85
C LEU A 159 -19.74 -2.04 0.20
N SER A 160 -19.88 -1.90 -1.12
CA SER A 160 -21.11 -2.29 -1.83
C SER A 160 -21.36 -3.79 -1.72
N VAL A 161 -20.31 -4.60 -1.84
CA VAL A 161 -20.40 -6.05 -1.70
C VAL A 161 -20.71 -6.40 -0.26
N VAL A 162 -19.98 -5.88 0.72
CA VAL A 162 -20.18 -6.20 2.14
C VAL A 162 -21.59 -5.87 2.61
N PHE A 163 -22.11 -4.68 2.25
CA PHE A 163 -23.46 -4.26 2.61
C PHE A 163 -24.55 -5.13 2.01
N ALA A 164 -24.37 -5.61 0.77
CA ALA A 164 -25.28 -6.58 0.18
C ALA A 164 -25.35 -7.91 0.95
N GLY A 165 -24.26 -8.30 1.63
CA GLY A 165 -24.21 -9.50 2.48
C GLY A 165 -24.59 -9.27 3.95
N GLY A 166 -24.85 -8.02 4.38
CA GLY A 166 -25.25 -7.70 5.75
C GLY A 166 -24.21 -8.03 6.84
N MET A 167 -22.93 -8.17 6.48
CA MET A 167 -21.87 -8.50 7.44
C MET A 167 -21.18 -7.23 7.97
N GLU A 168 -20.99 -7.13 9.28
CA GLU A 168 -20.13 -6.12 9.91
C GLU A 168 -18.79 -6.75 10.32
N PRO A 169 -17.69 -6.54 9.56
CA PRO A 169 -16.39 -7.11 9.91
C PRO A 169 -15.72 -6.32 11.04
N VAL A 170 -15.11 -7.05 11.98
CA VAL A 170 -14.49 -6.48 13.19
C VAL A 170 -13.07 -5.96 12.91
N SER A 171 -12.40 -6.47 11.86
CA SER A 171 -11.06 -6.04 11.45
C SER A 171 -10.86 -5.95 9.93
N ARG A 172 -9.81 -5.22 9.51
CA ARG A 172 -9.42 -5.10 8.09
C ARG A 172 -9.05 -6.43 7.43
N ALA A 173 -8.39 -7.31 8.16
CA ALA A 173 -7.98 -8.62 7.63
C ALA A 173 -9.20 -9.54 7.46
N GLU A 174 -10.10 -9.58 8.43
CA GLU A 174 -11.35 -10.35 8.35
C GLU A 174 -12.25 -9.84 7.23
N LEU A 175 -12.35 -8.51 7.06
CA LEU A 175 -13.07 -7.90 5.95
C LEU A 175 -12.61 -8.47 4.59
N ILE A 176 -11.30 -8.44 4.32
CA ILE A 176 -10.76 -8.81 3.01
C ILE A 176 -10.72 -10.32 2.79
N PHE A 177 -10.32 -11.08 3.81
CA PHE A 177 -10.01 -12.51 3.67
C PHE A 177 -11.11 -13.46 4.18
N GLN A 178 -12.17 -12.93 4.79
CA GLN A 178 -13.29 -13.73 5.26
C GLN A 178 -14.64 -13.19 4.75
N ALA A 179 -14.99 -11.96 5.12
CA ALA A 179 -16.30 -11.40 4.77
C ALA A 179 -16.48 -11.27 3.25
N LEU A 180 -15.52 -10.66 2.55
CA LEU A 180 -15.64 -10.46 1.10
C LEU A 180 -15.81 -11.78 0.30
N PRO A 181 -14.96 -12.82 0.48
CA PRO A 181 -15.16 -14.08 -0.21
C PRO A 181 -16.55 -14.68 -0.01
N MET A 182 -17.03 -14.67 1.23
CA MET A 182 -18.34 -15.19 1.57
C MET A 182 -19.48 -14.39 0.93
N THR A 183 -19.39 -13.06 0.93
CA THR A 183 -20.43 -12.25 0.31
C THR A 183 -20.43 -12.42 -1.20
N PHE A 184 -19.26 -12.46 -1.85
CA PHE A 184 -19.18 -12.69 -3.28
C PHE A 184 -19.84 -14.02 -3.66
N GLU A 185 -19.64 -15.09 -2.88
CA GLU A 185 -20.24 -16.40 -3.16
C GLU A 185 -21.78 -16.36 -3.27
N GLN A 186 -22.42 -15.52 -2.46
CA GLN A 186 -23.89 -15.36 -2.47
C GLN A 186 -24.39 -14.58 -3.71
N LEU A 187 -23.48 -13.90 -4.42
CA LEU A 187 -23.81 -13.07 -5.57
C LEU A 187 -23.61 -13.84 -6.89
N PRO A 188 -24.37 -13.50 -7.96
CA PRO A 188 -24.23 -14.12 -9.27
C PRO A 188 -22.79 -13.96 -9.80
N LEU A 189 -22.17 -15.02 -10.35
CA LEU A 189 -20.76 -14.99 -10.78
C LEU A 189 -19.74 -14.74 -9.65
N GLY A 190 -20.14 -14.95 -8.40
CA GLY A 190 -19.34 -14.73 -7.19
C GLY A 190 -17.89 -15.19 -7.26
N ARG A 191 -17.68 -16.47 -7.60
CA ARG A 191 -16.34 -17.07 -7.72
C ARG A 191 -15.44 -16.30 -8.70
N ALA A 192 -15.98 -15.91 -9.86
CA ALA A 192 -15.21 -15.15 -10.85
C ALA A 192 -14.85 -13.77 -10.31
N MET A 193 -15.80 -13.07 -9.69
CA MET A 193 -15.59 -11.70 -9.19
C MET A 193 -14.64 -11.65 -7.99
N VAL A 194 -14.76 -12.57 -7.02
CA VAL A 194 -13.78 -12.66 -5.92
C VAL A 194 -12.38 -13.03 -6.42
N THR A 195 -12.28 -13.85 -7.47
CA THR A 195 -11.00 -14.15 -8.13
C THR A 195 -10.39 -12.89 -8.75
N LEU A 196 -11.17 -12.12 -9.51
CA LEU A 196 -10.71 -10.86 -10.11
C LEU A 196 -10.34 -9.81 -9.05
N PHE A 197 -11.06 -9.76 -7.93
CA PHE A 197 -10.72 -8.92 -6.78
C PHE A 197 -9.35 -9.27 -6.20
N PHE A 198 -9.10 -10.55 -5.90
CA PHE A 198 -7.79 -10.94 -5.38
C PHE A 198 -6.65 -10.82 -6.41
N ILE A 199 -6.93 -10.98 -7.70
CA ILE A 199 -5.95 -10.69 -8.76
C ILE A 199 -5.59 -9.20 -8.76
N SER A 200 -6.59 -8.31 -8.67
CA SER A 200 -6.38 -6.85 -8.54
C SER A 200 -5.51 -6.53 -7.32
N LEU A 201 -5.78 -7.16 -6.18
CA LEU A 201 -5.00 -6.99 -4.96
C LEU A 201 -3.56 -7.47 -5.13
N VAL A 202 -3.33 -8.59 -5.82
CA VAL A 202 -1.98 -9.09 -6.14
C VAL A 202 -1.22 -8.12 -7.04
N ILE A 203 -1.87 -7.60 -8.09
CA ILE A 203 -1.25 -6.64 -9.01
C ILE A 203 -0.88 -5.35 -8.25
N ALA A 204 -1.80 -4.81 -7.45
CA ALA A 204 -1.56 -3.62 -6.66
C ALA A 204 -0.38 -3.82 -5.68
N ALA A 205 -0.39 -4.91 -4.92
CA ALA A 205 0.69 -5.23 -3.98
C ALA A 205 2.03 -5.43 -4.68
N TRP A 206 2.04 -6.07 -5.86
CA TRP A 206 3.26 -6.29 -6.64
C TRP A 206 3.87 -4.99 -7.16
N LEU A 207 3.05 -4.07 -7.69
CA LEU A 207 3.48 -2.74 -8.12
C LEU A 207 4.08 -1.95 -6.96
N SER A 208 3.46 -1.99 -5.78
CA SER A 208 4.01 -1.37 -4.57
C SER A 208 5.35 -2.03 -4.15
N GLY A 209 5.45 -3.36 -4.20
CA GLY A 209 6.68 -4.09 -3.88
C GLY A 209 7.86 -3.71 -4.79
N ILE A 210 7.61 -3.56 -6.09
CA ILE A 210 8.60 -3.07 -7.07
C ILE A 210 9.06 -1.65 -6.69
N ALA A 211 8.14 -0.76 -6.34
CA ALA A 211 8.47 0.62 -5.98
C ALA A 211 9.26 0.73 -4.67
N LEU A 212 8.96 -0.12 -3.67
CA LEU A 212 9.61 -0.06 -2.36
C LEU A 212 11.08 -0.50 -2.39
N ILE A 213 11.46 -1.41 -3.29
CA ILE A 213 12.83 -1.94 -3.35
C ILE A 213 13.75 -1.15 -4.30
N GLU A 214 13.19 -0.42 -5.26
CA GLU A 214 13.95 0.35 -6.25
C GLU A 214 14.93 1.37 -5.63
N PRO A 215 14.62 2.09 -4.53
CA PRO A 215 15.58 2.97 -3.87
C PRO A 215 16.85 2.28 -3.40
N LEU A 216 16.73 1.13 -2.75
CA LEU A 216 17.88 0.37 -2.29
C LEU A 216 18.69 -0.19 -3.48
N MET A 217 18.00 -0.60 -4.54
CA MET A 217 18.60 -1.08 -5.78
C MET A 217 19.41 0.00 -6.49
N ALA A 218 18.86 1.21 -6.62
CA ALA A 218 19.55 2.36 -7.18
C ALA A 218 20.78 2.72 -6.34
N TRP A 219 20.61 2.79 -5.02
CA TRP A 219 21.71 3.08 -4.08
C TRP A 219 22.88 2.09 -4.19
N LEU A 220 22.60 0.77 -4.24
CA LEU A 220 23.64 -0.25 -4.41
C LEU A 220 24.34 -0.16 -5.78
N THR A 221 23.59 0.20 -6.82
CA THR A 221 24.16 0.31 -8.17
C THR A 221 25.05 1.54 -8.30
N GLU A 222 24.60 2.68 -7.78
CA GLU A 222 25.28 3.97 -7.93
C GLU A 222 26.46 4.12 -6.95
N ASN A 223 26.27 3.78 -5.68
CA ASN A 223 27.30 4.02 -4.66
C ASN A 223 28.31 2.87 -4.55
N TRP A 224 27.92 1.64 -4.89
CA TRP A 224 28.78 0.46 -4.75
C TRP A 224 29.19 -0.14 -6.10
N GLY A 225 28.73 0.45 -7.22
CA GLY A 225 29.07 0.01 -8.57
C GLY A 225 28.60 -1.42 -8.90
N LEU A 226 27.64 -1.96 -8.15
CA LEU A 226 27.15 -3.31 -8.35
C LEU A 226 26.28 -3.39 -9.61
N SER A 227 26.33 -4.53 -10.32
CA SER A 227 25.41 -4.75 -11.43
C SER A 227 23.97 -4.91 -10.91
N ARG A 228 22.98 -4.50 -11.71
CA ARG A 228 21.54 -4.61 -11.34
C ARG A 228 21.15 -6.03 -10.93
N ALA A 229 21.69 -7.07 -11.57
CA ALA A 229 21.43 -8.45 -11.18
C ALA A 229 21.97 -8.79 -9.78
N ARG A 230 23.18 -8.32 -9.44
CA ARG A 230 23.78 -8.53 -8.11
C ARG A 230 23.03 -7.74 -7.04
N SER A 231 22.72 -6.48 -7.31
CA SER A 231 21.89 -5.66 -6.42
C SER A 231 20.54 -6.34 -6.16
N ALA A 232 19.89 -6.90 -7.18
CA ALA A 232 18.61 -7.60 -7.04
C ALA A 232 18.73 -8.87 -6.21
N ALA A 233 19.82 -9.62 -6.36
CA ALA A 233 20.07 -10.79 -5.51
C ALA A 233 20.28 -10.41 -4.04
N ILE A 234 21.04 -9.35 -3.76
CA ILE A 234 21.31 -8.88 -2.38
C ILE A 234 20.02 -8.33 -1.75
N CYS A 235 19.33 -7.43 -2.44
CA CYS A 235 18.05 -6.87 -2.00
C CYS A 235 17.00 -7.96 -1.80
N GLY A 236 16.91 -8.89 -2.75
CA GLY A 236 15.99 -10.03 -2.71
C GLY A 236 16.25 -10.95 -1.54
N LEU A 237 17.51 -11.33 -1.31
CA LEU A 237 17.90 -12.16 -0.18
C LEU A 237 17.61 -11.45 1.15
N GLY A 238 17.95 -10.17 1.26
CA GLY A 238 17.66 -9.36 2.45
C GLY A 238 16.16 -9.27 2.75
N ALA A 239 15.36 -8.90 1.76
CA ALA A 239 13.90 -8.82 1.88
C ALA A 239 13.28 -10.19 2.19
N TRP A 240 13.80 -11.26 1.58
CA TRP A 240 13.36 -12.62 1.84
C TRP A 240 13.64 -13.05 3.29
N LEU A 241 14.87 -12.82 3.79
CA LEU A 241 15.26 -13.15 5.17
C LEU A 241 14.44 -12.36 6.20
N VAL A 242 14.27 -11.05 6.01
CA VAL A 242 13.44 -10.23 6.91
C VAL A 242 11.97 -10.68 6.87
N GLY A 243 11.44 -11.00 5.69
CA GLY A 243 10.09 -11.56 5.57
C GLY A 243 9.96 -12.98 6.13
N LEU A 244 11.02 -13.78 6.12
CA LEU A 244 11.01 -15.09 6.79
C LEU A 244 10.89 -14.90 8.31
N MET A 245 11.59 -13.90 8.89
CA MET A 245 11.43 -13.56 10.30
C MET A 245 9.98 -13.19 10.63
N THR A 246 9.29 -12.43 9.76
CA THR A 246 7.88 -12.08 9.99
C THR A 246 6.96 -13.29 9.89
N VAL A 247 7.12 -14.13 8.86
CA VAL A 247 6.35 -15.38 8.69
C VAL A 247 6.50 -16.29 9.91
N LEU A 248 7.73 -16.49 10.40
CA LEU A 248 7.98 -17.29 11.59
C LEU A 248 7.41 -16.64 12.86
N SER A 249 7.31 -15.31 12.90
CA SER A 249 6.74 -14.57 14.02
C SER A 249 5.22 -14.74 14.18
N PHE A 250 4.51 -15.09 13.11
CA PHE A 250 3.11 -15.54 13.19
C PHE A 250 2.97 -16.97 13.74
N ASN A 251 4.09 -17.67 13.90
CA ASN A 251 4.18 -19.09 14.23
C ASN A 251 5.09 -19.30 15.44
N TYR A 252 6.23 -19.97 15.24
CA TYR A 252 7.14 -20.42 16.29
C TYR A 252 7.93 -19.29 16.97
N TRP A 253 8.12 -18.15 16.30
CA TRP A 253 8.92 -17.03 16.82
C TRP A 253 8.07 -15.89 17.38
N GLY A 254 6.76 -16.13 17.53
CA GLY A 254 5.86 -15.19 18.18
C GLY A 254 6.24 -15.02 19.65
N PHE A 255 6.45 -13.78 20.07
CA PHE A 255 6.60 -13.43 21.48
C PHE A 255 5.77 -12.19 21.79
N SER A 256 5.32 -12.11 23.04
CA SER A 256 4.55 -10.96 23.50
C SER A 256 5.44 -9.94 24.20
N PHE A 257 5.16 -8.66 23.97
CA PHE A 257 5.79 -7.56 24.67
C PHE A 257 4.79 -6.43 24.86
N LYS A 258 5.06 -5.56 25.83
CA LYS A 258 4.24 -4.37 26.08
C LYS A 258 5.00 -3.14 25.62
N ILE A 259 4.35 -2.30 24.84
CA ILE A 259 4.88 -1.01 24.41
C ILE A 259 3.75 0.02 24.41
N PHE A 260 3.99 1.20 24.99
CA PHE A 260 3.01 2.28 25.12
C PHE A 260 1.62 1.83 25.65
N GLY A 261 1.59 0.86 26.56
CA GLY A 261 0.35 0.37 27.18
C GLY A 261 -0.41 -0.71 26.38
N ALA A 262 -0.03 -0.99 25.14
CA ALA A 262 -0.61 -2.08 24.36
C ALA A 262 0.22 -3.36 24.41
N VAL A 263 -0.48 -4.50 24.39
CA VAL A 263 0.12 -5.83 24.33
C VAL A 263 0.26 -6.23 22.86
N LYS A 264 1.49 -6.26 22.38
CA LYS A 264 1.85 -6.81 21.07
C LYS A 264 2.14 -8.30 21.23
N ARG A 265 1.72 -9.12 20.26
CA ARG A 265 1.72 -10.60 20.36
C ARG A 265 2.42 -11.28 19.19
N LEU A 266 2.68 -10.55 18.12
CA LEU A 266 3.26 -11.06 16.88
C LEU A 266 4.78 -10.86 16.82
N GLY A 267 5.45 -10.67 17.96
CA GLY A 267 6.92 -10.65 18.07
C GLY A 267 7.62 -9.68 17.10
N PHE A 268 8.49 -10.23 16.25
CA PHE A 268 9.27 -9.49 15.25
C PHE A 268 8.42 -8.74 14.22
N PHE A 269 7.24 -9.25 13.86
CA PHE A 269 6.35 -8.55 12.96
C PHE A 269 5.89 -7.22 13.55
N ASP A 270 5.47 -7.23 14.82
CA ASP A 270 5.06 -6.02 15.54
C ASP A 270 6.24 -5.04 15.68
N LEU A 271 7.45 -5.54 15.98
CA LEU A 271 8.65 -4.69 16.05
C LEU A 271 8.95 -4.00 14.71
N LEU A 272 8.90 -4.74 13.60
CA LEU A 272 9.15 -4.19 12.28
C LEU A 272 8.07 -3.18 11.87
N GLN A 273 6.81 -3.40 12.23
CA GLN A 273 5.75 -2.42 12.00
C GLN A 273 5.98 -1.13 12.77
N ILE A 274 6.35 -1.23 14.05
CA ILE A 274 6.64 -0.06 14.89
C ILE A 274 7.85 0.70 14.34
N LEU A 275 8.92 -0.01 13.99
CA LEU A 275 10.15 0.58 13.47
C LEU A 275 9.92 1.25 12.12
N THR A 276 9.25 0.57 11.18
CA THR A 276 9.10 1.09 9.80
C THR A 276 7.96 2.09 9.71
N SER A 277 6.72 1.65 9.93
CA SER A 277 5.52 2.47 9.79
C SER A 277 5.36 3.50 10.90
N GLY A 278 5.78 3.16 12.13
CA GLY A 278 5.65 4.05 13.28
C GLY A 278 6.75 5.11 13.39
N LEU A 279 7.99 4.79 12.98
CA LEU A 279 9.16 5.65 13.19
C LEU A 279 9.84 6.08 11.89
N LEU A 280 10.35 5.13 11.10
CA LEU A 280 11.20 5.45 9.94
C LEU A 280 10.45 6.25 8.88
N LEU A 281 9.21 5.87 8.54
CA LEU A 281 8.42 6.56 7.51
C LEU A 281 8.10 8.04 7.88
N PRO A 282 7.56 8.36 9.08
CA PRO A 282 7.35 9.75 9.46
C PRO A 282 8.65 10.55 9.54
N VAL A 283 9.72 9.96 10.10
CA VAL A 283 11.02 10.65 10.26
C VAL A 283 11.64 10.93 8.90
N SER A 284 11.67 9.97 7.97
CA SER A 284 12.21 10.18 6.64
C SER A 284 11.38 11.20 5.85
N GLY A 285 10.06 11.18 5.98
CA GLY A 285 9.17 12.21 5.44
C GLY A 285 9.50 13.60 5.97
N LEU A 286 9.74 13.71 7.28
CA LEU A 286 10.07 14.98 7.95
C LEU A 286 11.42 15.51 7.44
N LEU A 287 12.43 14.65 7.38
CA LEU A 287 13.76 15.01 6.88
C LEU A 287 13.70 15.45 5.40
N MET A 288 12.90 14.77 4.56
CA MET A 288 12.70 15.19 3.17
C MET A 288 11.97 16.53 3.06
N ALA A 289 10.96 16.78 3.90
CA ALA A 289 10.27 18.08 3.93
C ALA A 289 11.21 19.21 4.37
N LEU A 290 12.01 18.98 5.41
CA LEU A 290 13.01 19.95 5.88
C LEU A 290 14.10 20.20 4.84
N PHE A 291 14.59 19.15 4.18
CA PHE A 291 15.54 19.24 3.08
C PHE A 291 14.99 20.09 1.93
N ALA A 292 13.81 19.73 1.42
CA ALA A 292 13.21 20.42 0.28
C ALA A 292 12.74 21.86 0.60
N GLY A 293 12.27 22.10 1.82
CA GLY A 293 11.75 23.40 2.24
C GLY A 293 12.82 24.39 2.69
N TRP A 294 13.85 23.91 3.40
CA TRP A 294 14.81 24.79 4.09
C TRP A 294 16.24 24.67 3.56
N LEU A 295 16.67 23.50 3.07
CA LEU A 295 18.05 23.28 2.62
C LEU A 295 18.24 23.61 1.14
N LEU A 296 17.23 23.36 0.29
CA LEU A 296 17.27 23.76 -1.11
C LEU A 296 17.04 25.27 -1.28
N THR A 297 17.84 25.89 -2.14
CA THR A 297 17.74 27.31 -2.46
C THR A 297 16.48 27.59 -3.30
N PRO A 298 15.73 28.69 -3.05
CA PRO A 298 14.55 29.06 -3.82
C PRO A 298 14.78 29.19 -5.33
N GLU A 299 16.00 29.55 -5.74
CA GLU A 299 16.40 29.67 -7.14
C GLU A 299 16.37 28.30 -7.84
N LEU A 300 16.96 27.29 -7.19
CA LEU A 300 16.97 25.90 -7.67
C LEU A 300 15.56 25.33 -7.74
N THR A 301 14.77 25.43 -6.66
CA THR A 301 13.43 24.87 -6.62
C THR A 301 12.49 25.54 -7.63
N ARG A 302 12.64 26.85 -7.89
CA ARG A 302 11.90 27.53 -8.96
C ARG A 302 12.30 27.06 -10.36
N ALA A 303 13.60 26.86 -10.59
CA ALA A 303 14.13 26.38 -11.87
C ALA A 303 13.68 24.94 -12.18
N GLU A 304 13.68 24.06 -11.17
CA GLU A 304 13.30 22.66 -11.32
C GLU A 304 11.78 22.43 -11.37
N LEU A 305 11.01 23.09 -10.49
CA LEU A 305 9.56 22.89 -10.46
C LEU A 305 8.84 23.57 -11.63
N ARG A 306 9.43 24.63 -12.20
CA ARG A 306 8.90 25.40 -13.34
C ARG A 306 7.43 25.79 -13.18
N MET A 307 7.02 26.11 -11.94
CA MET A 307 5.65 26.53 -11.67
C MET A 307 5.39 27.92 -12.28
N ARG A 308 4.37 28.02 -13.12
CA ARG A 308 4.03 29.27 -13.82
C ARG A 308 3.51 30.37 -12.88
N SER A 309 2.84 29.99 -11.80
CA SER A 309 2.23 30.93 -10.86
C SER A 309 3.11 31.11 -9.62
N PRO A 310 3.52 32.35 -9.30
CA PRO A 310 4.25 32.65 -8.06
C PRO A 310 3.47 32.22 -6.80
N CYS A 311 2.15 32.42 -6.80
CA CYS A 311 1.28 32.01 -5.69
C CYS A 311 1.28 30.49 -5.48
N ALA A 312 1.26 29.72 -6.57
CA ALA A 312 1.32 28.25 -6.48
C ALA A 312 2.67 27.77 -5.91
N TYR A 313 3.77 28.45 -6.29
CA TYR A 313 5.09 28.16 -5.74
C TYR A 313 5.16 28.50 -4.25
N ASP A 314 4.67 29.67 -3.83
CA ASP A 314 4.68 30.07 -2.43
C ASP A 314 3.80 29.13 -1.58
N LEU A 315 2.64 28.71 -2.11
CA LEU A 315 1.78 27.72 -1.47
C LEU A 315 2.51 26.39 -1.27
N TRP A 316 3.19 25.87 -2.30
CA TRP A 316 4.00 24.66 -2.20
C TRP A 316 5.12 24.84 -1.16
N LEU A 317 5.87 25.94 -1.22
CA LEU A 317 7.02 26.19 -0.36
C LEU A 317 6.60 26.24 1.11
N TRP A 318 5.54 26.99 1.45
CA TRP A 318 5.04 27.08 2.83
C TRP A 318 4.37 25.78 3.29
N SER A 319 3.76 25.03 2.38
CA SER A 319 3.26 23.68 2.69
C SER A 319 4.40 22.76 3.11
N VAL A 320 5.51 22.77 2.38
CA VAL A 320 6.68 21.92 2.67
C VAL A 320 7.47 22.44 3.89
N ARG A 321 7.56 23.75 4.10
CA ARG A 321 8.31 24.33 5.23
C ARG A 321 7.64 24.19 6.59
N LEU A 322 6.30 24.28 6.62
CA LEU A 322 5.54 24.39 7.86
C LEU A 322 4.49 23.29 7.99
N ILE A 323 3.60 23.17 7.01
CA ILE A 323 2.44 22.28 7.12
C ILE A 323 2.88 20.81 7.20
N MET A 324 3.75 20.37 6.29
CA MET A 324 4.23 18.98 6.24
C MET A 324 5.03 18.59 7.50
N PRO A 325 6.03 19.38 7.97
CA PRO A 325 6.74 19.07 9.20
C PRO A 325 5.83 18.99 10.43
N VAL A 326 4.91 19.95 10.60
CA VAL A 326 3.96 19.93 11.73
C VAL A 326 3.05 18.72 11.66
N LEU A 327 2.49 18.42 10.50
CA LEU A 327 1.62 17.26 10.30
C LEU A 327 2.36 15.95 10.61
N LEU A 328 3.60 15.80 10.13
CA LEU A 328 4.40 14.60 10.35
C LEU A 328 4.84 14.44 11.80
N LEU A 329 5.16 15.53 12.50
CA LEU A 329 5.41 15.50 13.94
C LEU A 329 4.16 15.07 14.71
N LEU A 330 2.98 15.61 14.36
CA LEU A 330 1.73 15.20 14.99
C LEU A 330 1.39 13.74 14.73
N VAL A 331 1.56 13.26 13.49
CA VAL A 331 1.38 11.84 13.15
C VAL A 331 2.38 10.98 13.93
N PHE A 332 3.64 11.39 14.04
CA PHE A 332 4.66 10.68 14.80
C PHE A 332 4.32 10.56 16.29
N PHE A 333 3.92 11.66 16.94
CA PHE A 333 3.57 11.63 18.38
C PHE A 333 2.26 10.88 18.66
N ASN A 334 1.34 10.85 17.70
CA ASN A 334 0.08 10.11 17.82
C ASN A 334 0.17 8.70 17.19
N ALA A 335 1.31 8.31 16.64
CA ALA A 335 1.53 6.98 16.05
C ALA A 335 1.19 5.85 17.05
N PRO A 336 1.54 5.93 18.35
CA PRO A 336 1.12 4.93 19.31
C PRO A 336 -0.41 4.79 19.39
N SER A 337 -1.19 5.87 19.31
CA SER A 337 -2.65 5.78 19.29
C SER A 337 -3.26 5.41 17.93
N LEU A 338 -2.46 5.42 16.86
CA LEU A 338 -2.90 5.13 15.48
C LEU A 338 -2.57 3.70 15.02
N PHE A 339 -1.55 3.09 15.62
CA PHE A 339 -1.05 1.74 15.30
C PHE A 339 -1.19 0.73 16.46
N LEU A 340 -1.80 1.15 17.57
CA LEU A 340 -2.28 0.29 18.66
C LEU A 340 -3.80 0.16 18.58
#